data_AF-A0A1X6PJW6-F1
#
_entry.id   AF-A0A1X6PJW6-F1
#
_cell.length_a   1.000
_cell.length_b   1.000
_cell.length_c   1.000
_cell.angle_alpha   90.00
_cell.angle_beta   90.00
_cell.angle_gamma   90.00
#
_symmetry.space_group_name_H-M   'P 1'
#
loop_
_entity.id
_entity.type
_entity.pdbx_description
1 polymer ?
#
loop_
_entity_poly.entity_id
_entity_poly.type
_entity_poly.pdbx_seq_one_letter_code
_entity_poly.pdbx_strand_id
1 'polypeptide(L)'
;MTELAAVIGAQWKALSDGAKAPHEKAAAKDKARYEKEMEAYAKTKKAAADEEAAMAKYNEGVKAAAAMAFYEAHLAEEAAKAAAAADKGKKKAKKQEGAPKRPQSAYLLFAAEAREGVKAAHPDASVTEIMGLVAAEWKAAQVATSKKAKAAMARHVAAADADKARYETEMEAWKEAKAAEAAAAKAAEADAYAAAKGPALAAYAKAAADEAAAKEWKAATKKAAVEAKAEKAADRAAKAEKKATAIKRPQSAYMFYCAAHREAVKAELGAAAPVTAVVSELARRWKGVSDADRSPHVAAAEADKARYEAAKADAAKAASC
;
A
#
# COMPACT_ATOMS: atom_id res chain seq x y z
N MET A 1 -43.34 33.90 62.65
CA MET A 1 -42.74 34.79 61.62
C MET A 1 -43.77 35.49 60.72
N THR A 2 -45.07 35.16 60.79
CA THR A 2 -46.12 35.77 59.96
C THR A 2 -46.72 37.05 60.55
N GLU A 3 -46.83 37.14 61.88
CA GLU A 3 -47.35 38.31 62.60
C GLU A 3 -46.45 39.56 62.43
N LEU A 4 -45.13 39.40 62.51
CA LEU A 4 -44.18 40.51 62.38
C LEU A 4 -44.21 41.12 60.97
N ALA A 5 -44.31 40.29 59.94
CA ALA A 5 -44.42 40.74 58.55
C ALA A 5 -45.76 41.46 58.30
N ALA A 6 -46.84 41.01 58.92
CA ALA A 6 -48.15 41.66 58.84
C ALA A 6 -48.13 43.06 59.51
N VAL A 7 -47.52 43.17 60.70
CA VAL A 7 -47.37 44.44 61.42
C VAL A 7 -46.48 45.42 60.64
N ILE A 8 -45.36 44.97 60.10
CA ILE A 8 -44.47 45.80 59.27
C ILE A 8 -45.18 46.27 58.00
N GLY A 9 -45.98 45.41 57.36
CA GLY A 9 -46.77 45.78 56.19
C GLY A 9 -47.87 46.82 56.49
N ALA A 10 -48.50 46.73 57.66
CA ALA A 10 -49.47 47.73 58.11
C ALA A 10 -48.80 49.08 58.43
N GLN A 11 -47.65 49.06 59.11
CA GLN A 11 -46.86 50.27 59.39
C GLN A 11 -46.32 50.91 58.10
N TRP A 12 -45.90 50.11 57.12
CA TRP A 12 -45.52 50.60 55.80
C TRP A 12 -46.68 51.31 55.11
N LYS A 13 -47.88 50.73 55.10
CA LYS A 13 -49.05 51.37 54.49
C LYS A 13 -49.43 52.70 55.17
N ALA A 14 -49.26 52.80 56.48
CA ALA A 14 -49.57 53.99 57.27
C ALA A 14 -48.52 55.14 57.17
N LEU A 15 -47.32 54.88 56.66
CA LEU A 15 -46.29 55.92 56.44
C LEU A 15 -46.70 56.88 55.31
N SER A 16 -46.47 58.19 55.49
CA SER A 16 -46.69 59.19 54.44
C SER A 16 -45.64 59.06 53.33
N ASP A 17 -45.96 59.58 52.15
CA ASP A 17 -45.09 59.49 50.97
C ASP A 17 -43.70 60.11 51.24
N GLY A 18 -43.63 61.16 52.07
CA GLY A 18 -42.36 61.77 52.51
C GLY A 18 -41.52 60.86 53.42
N ALA A 19 -42.14 60.03 54.25
CA ALA A 19 -41.44 59.08 55.13
C ALA A 19 -41.05 57.78 54.42
N LYS A 20 -41.77 57.41 53.34
CA LYS A 20 -41.41 56.28 52.44
C LYS A 20 -40.31 56.65 51.45
N ALA A 21 -40.21 57.91 51.05
CA ALA A 21 -39.23 58.40 50.08
C ALA A 21 -37.77 57.95 50.30
N PRO A 22 -37.19 57.99 51.52
CA PRO A 22 -35.81 57.51 51.72
C PRO A 22 -35.67 56.00 51.49
N HIS A 23 -36.68 55.21 51.89
CA HIS A 23 -36.68 53.76 51.73
C HIS A 23 -36.90 53.34 50.28
N GLU A 24 -37.77 54.02 49.54
CA GLU A 24 -37.98 53.79 48.10
C GLU A 24 -36.74 54.21 47.28
N LYS A 25 -36.09 55.32 47.64
CA LYS A 25 -34.83 55.75 47.03
C LYS A 25 -33.68 54.78 47.30
N ALA A 26 -33.63 54.19 48.50
CA ALA A 26 -32.68 53.15 48.83
C ALA A 26 -32.96 51.86 48.03
N ALA A 27 -34.22 51.43 47.93
CA ALA A 27 -34.62 50.28 47.12
C ALA A 27 -34.33 50.46 45.63
N ALA A 28 -34.55 51.65 45.07
CA ALA A 28 -34.22 51.97 43.68
C ALA A 28 -32.70 51.94 43.42
N LYS A 29 -31.89 52.45 44.36
CA LYS A 29 -30.42 52.37 44.28
C LYS A 29 -29.92 50.93 44.39
N ASP A 30 -30.50 50.13 45.28
CA ASP A 30 -30.13 48.73 45.47
C ASP A 30 -30.48 47.90 44.24
N LYS A 31 -31.68 48.10 43.67
CA LYS A 31 -32.08 47.51 42.39
C LYS A 31 -31.12 47.87 41.25
N ALA A 32 -30.76 49.15 41.13
CA ALA A 32 -29.80 49.59 40.12
C ALA A 32 -28.38 49.02 40.34
N ARG A 33 -27.96 48.80 41.59
CA ARG A 33 -26.70 48.11 41.91
C ARG A 33 -26.79 46.64 41.48
N TYR A 34 -27.86 45.95 41.87
CA TYR A 34 -28.08 44.54 41.55
C TYR A 34 -28.18 44.29 40.04
N GLU A 35 -28.88 45.14 39.29
CA GLU A 35 -28.95 45.05 37.82
C GLU A 35 -27.56 45.19 37.19
N LYS A 36 -26.74 46.16 37.63
CA LYS A 36 -25.36 46.33 37.16
C LYS A 36 -24.45 45.17 37.53
N GLU A 37 -24.59 44.62 38.75
CA GLU A 37 -23.84 43.45 39.21
C GLU A 37 -24.22 42.19 38.41
N MET A 38 -25.52 42.00 38.11
CA MET A 38 -26.00 40.89 37.28
C MET A 38 -25.55 41.02 35.82
N GLU A 39 -25.50 42.23 35.26
CA GLU A 39 -24.91 42.47 33.95
C GLU A 39 -23.41 42.18 33.92
N ALA A 40 -22.67 42.58 34.96
CA ALA A 40 -21.25 42.27 35.09
C ALA A 40 -21.02 40.75 35.21
N TYR A 41 -21.84 40.06 36.02
CA TYR A 41 -21.81 38.61 36.16
C TYR A 41 -22.19 37.87 34.87
N ALA A 42 -23.18 38.37 34.12
CA ALA A 42 -23.53 37.82 32.81
C ALA A 42 -22.40 37.99 31.80
N LYS A 43 -21.70 39.13 31.81
CA LYS A 43 -20.52 39.39 30.95
C LYS A 43 -19.35 38.48 31.29
N THR A 44 -19.03 38.27 32.57
CA THR A 44 -17.95 37.35 32.98
C THR A 44 -18.28 35.91 32.68
N LYS A 45 -19.53 35.47 32.91
CA LYS A 45 -19.98 34.12 32.57
C LYS A 45 -19.93 33.87 31.05
N LYS A 46 -20.31 34.86 30.25
CA LYS A 46 -20.20 34.77 28.79
C LYS A 46 -18.74 34.70 28.32
N ALA A 47 -17.85 35.53 28.89
CA ALA A 47 -16.42 35.49 28.56
C ALA A 47 -15.78 34.12 28.89
N ALA A 48 -16.11 33.55 30.04
CA ALA A 48 -15.65 32.20 30.41
C ALA A 48 -16.18 31.10 29.46
N ALA A 49 -17.44 31.20 29.04
CA ALA A 49 -18.01 30.26 28.07
C ALA A 49 -17.39 30.41 26.66
N ASP A 50 -17.11 31.65 26.23
CA ASP A 50 -16.44 31.93 24.96
C ASP A 50 -14.98 31.44 24.97
N GLU A 51 -14.26 31.55 26.09
CA GLU A 51 -12.90 31.04 26.30
C GLU A 51 -12.85 29.50 26.32
N GLU A 52 -13.79 28.86 27.01
CA GLU A 52 -13.95 27.39 27.02
C GLU A 52 -14.25 26.85 25.62
N ALA A 53 -15.14 27.51 24.86
CA ALA A 53 -15.45 27.15 23.49
C ALA A 53 -14.25 27.32 22.52
N ALA A 54 -13.42 28.35 22.73
CA ALA A 54 -12.19 28.56 21.97
C ALA A 54 -11.15 27.47 22.26
N MET A 55 -10.99 27.09 23.53
CA MET A 55 -10.05 26.05 23.95
C MET A 55 -10.48 24.65 23.48
N ALA A 56 -11.78 24.36 23.45
CA ALA A 56 -12.32 23.13 22.86
C ALA A 56 -11.99 23.01 21.37
N LYS A 57 -12.17 24.09 20.58
CA LYS A 57 -11.83 24.11 19.14
C LYS A 57 -10.33 23.99 18.88
N TYR A 58 -9.49 24.62 19.71
CA TYR A 58 -8.04 24.45 19.63
C TYR A 58 -7.64 22.99 19.91
N ASN A 59 -8.19 22.37 20.97
CA ASN A 59 -7.91 20.99 21.32
C ASN A 59 -8.42 19.99 20.26
N GLU A 60 -9.55 20.25 19.60
CA GLU A 60 -10.02 19.46 18.45
C GLU A 60 -9.08 19.58 17.24
N GLY A 61 -8.61 20.79 16.92
CA GLY A 61 -7.63 21.02 15.85
C GLY A 61 -6.29 20.32 16.13
N VAL A 62 -5.80 20.39 17.37
CA VAL A 62 -4.58 19.67 17.81
C VAL A 62 -4.77 18.16 17.73
N LYS A 63 -5.95 17.63 18.12
CA LYS A 63 -6.26 16.20 17.98
C LYS A 63 -6.35 15.77 16.51
N ALA A 64 -6.89 16.59 15.63
CA ALA A 64 -6.94 16.32 14.19
C ALA A 64 -5.53 16.34 13.57
N ALA A 65 -4.68 17.30 13.94
CA ALA A 65 -3.28 17.35 13.51
C ALA A 65 -2.46 16.17 14.04
N ALA A 66 -2.66 15.78 15.32
CA ALA A 66 -2.02 14.60 15.90
C ALA A 66 -2.49 13.29 15.25
N ALA A 67 -3.78 13.18 14.91
CA ALA A 67 -4.32 12.02 14.18
C ALA A 67 -3.78 11.94 12.75
N MET A 68 -3.61 13.07 12.06
CA MET A 68 -2.97 13.13 10.75
C MET A 68 -1.48 12.78 10.82
N ALA A 69 -0.74 13.30 11.80
CA ALA A 69 0.66 12.93 12.03
C ALA A 69 0.82 11.44 12.38
N PHE A 70 -0.11 10.87 13.15
CA PHE A 70 -0.14 9.43 13.44
C PHE A 70 -0.45 8.60 12.18
N TYR A 71 -1.36 9.07 11.32
CA TYR A 71 -1.68 8.42 10.05
C TYR A 71 -0.51 8.52 9.05
N GLU A 72 0.17 9.66 8.95
CA GLU A 72 1.38 9.83 8.13
C GLU A 72 2.54 8.97 8.64
N ALA A 73 2.74 8.89 9.96
CA ALA A 73 3.72 7.98 10.56
C ALA A 73 3.38 6.51 10.28
N HIS A 74 2.11 6.12 10.34
CA HIS A 74 1.66 4.78 9.98
C HIS A 74 1.89 4.50 8.49
N LEU A 75 1.59 5.44 7.59
CA LEU A 75 1.88 5.31 6.16
C LEU A 75 3.38 5.21 5.88
N ALA A 76 4.22 5.94 6.60
CA ALA A 76 5.67 5.84 6.52
C ALA A 76 6.18 4.48 7.03
N GLU A 77 5.60 3.94 8.10
CA GLU A 77 5.92 2.62 8.63
C GLU A 77 5.47 1.49 7.66
N GLU A 78 4.28 1.61 7.08
CA GLU A 78 3.76 0.71 6.04
C GLU A 78 4.64 0.75 4.78
N ALA A 79 5.06 1.95 4.35
CA ALA A 79 5.99 2.13 3.23
C ALA A 79 7.38 1.52 3.55
N ALA A 80 7.87 1.65 4.78
CA ALA A 80 9.12 1.05 5.23
C ALA A 80 9.01 -0.50 5.30
N LYS A 81 7.87 -1.04 5.78
CA LYS A 81 7.59 -2.49 5.77
C LYS A 81 7.45 -3.03 4.35
N ALA A 82 6.81 -2.29 3.44
CA ALA A 82 6.71 -2.64 2.03
C ALA A 82 8.08 -2.63 1.33
N ALA A 83 8.94 -1.65 1.65
CA ALA A 83 10.32 -1.60 1.17
C ALA A 83 11.17 -2.78 1.71
N ALA A 84 11.02 -3.12 3.00
CA ALA A 84 11.70 -4.27 3.61
C ALA A 84 11.18 -5.63 3.09
N ALA A 85 9.89 -5.73 2.74
CA ALA A 85 9.31 -6.91 2.10
C ALA A 85 9.78 -7.07 0.65
N ALA A 86 9.95 -5.96 -0.09
CA ALA A 86 10.52 -5.96 -1.43
C ALA A 86 12.01 -6.36 -1.46
N ASP A 87 12.76 -6.07 -0.40
CA ASP A 87 14.15 -6.50 -0.22
C ASP A 87 14.26 -8.01 0.07
N LYS A 88 13.42 -8.55 0.96
CA LYS A 88 13.41 -10.00 1.28
C LYS A 88 12.89 -10.87 0.13
N GLY A 89 11.99 -10.36 -0.71
CA GLY A 89 11.51 -11.05 -1.92
C GLY A 89 12.55 -11.17 -3.04
N LYS A 90 13.65 -10.39 -3.01
CA LYS A 90 14.69 -10.37 -4.05
C LYS A 90 15.76 -11.45 -3.93
N LYS A 91 15.79 -12.26 -2.86
CA LYS A 91 16.83 -13.30 -2.70
C LYS A 91 16.81 -14.42 -3.76
N LYS A 92 15.81 -14.46 -4.66
CA LYS A 92 15.85 -15.24 -5.91
C LYS A 92 15.17 -14.57 -7.11
N ALA A 93 15.06 -13.24 -7.12
CA ALA A 93 14.40 -12.52 -8.21
C ALA A 93 15.33 -12.38 -9.43
N LYS A 94 14.77 -12.72 -10.60
CA LYS A 94 15.30 -12.54 -11.96
C LYS A 94 16.22 -11.30 -12.03
N LYS A 95 17.46 -11.52 -12.47
CA LYS A 95 18.47 -10.48 -12.74
C LYS A 95 17.79 -9.27 -13.41
N GLN A 96 17.79 -8.12 -12.73
CA GLN A 96 17.12 -6.90 -13.20
C GLN A 96 17.64 -6.56 -14.60
N GLU A 97 16.73 -6.48 -15.57
CA GLU A 97 17.05 -6.15 -16.95
C GLU A 97 17.65 -4.73 -17.00
N GLY A 98 18.88 -4.62 -17.53
CA GLY A 98 19.62 -3.36 -17.58
C GLY A 98 20.44 -2.99 -16.34
N ALA A 99 20.52 -3.84 -15.30
CA ALA A 99 21.41 -3.57 -14.16
C ALA A 99 22.90 -3.77 -14.55
N PRO A 100 23.80 -2.86 -14.11
CA PRO A 100 25.24 -3.00 -14.30
C PRO A 100 25.76 -4.37 -13.83
N LYS A 101 26.72 -4.93 -14.57
CA LYS A 101 27.32 -6.23 -14.21
C LYS A 101 28.30 -6.01 -13.06
N ARG A 102 28.28 -6.93 -12.08
CA ARG A 102 29.17 -6.91 -10.91
C ARG A 102 30.64 -6.75 -11.32
N PRO A 103 31.46 -6.08 -10.49
CA PRO A 103 32.84 -5.86 -10.83
C PRO A 103 33.65 -7.16 -10.81
N GLN A 104 34.62 -7.27 -11.70
CA GLN A 104 35.55 -8.38 -11.79
C GLN A 104 36.62 -8.27 -10.70
N SER A 105 36.92 -9.39 -10.05
CA SER A 105 38.00 -9.45 -9.06
C SER A 105 39.36 -9.61 -9.74
N ALA A 106 40.43 -9.28 -9.02
CA ALA A 106 41.80 -9.42 -9.52
C ALA A 106 42.12 -10.85 -10.01
N TYR A 107 41.58 -11.86 -9.31
CA TYR A 107 41.70 -13.27 -9.73
C TYR A 107 40.95 -13.56 -11.03
N LEU A 108 39.75 -12.99 -11.24
CA LEU A 108 38.99 -13.22 -12.48
C LEU A 108 39.66 -12.58 -13.70
N LEU A 109 40.25 -11.40 -13.51
CA LEU A 109 41.05 -10.73 -14.54
C LEU A 109 42.32 -11.54 -14.85
N PHE A 110 43.01 -12.02 -13.82
CA PHE A 110 44.17 -12.90 -13.98
C PHE A 110 43.81 -14.20 -14.67
N ALA A 111 42.71 -14.84 -14.26
CA ALA A 111 42.27 -16.09 -14.84
C ALA A 111 41.88 -15.94 -16.31
N ALA A 112 41.36 -14.78 -16.71
CA ALA A 112 41.08 -14.50 -18.12
C ALA A 112 42.34 -14.47 -18.98
N GLU A 113 43.43 -13.87 -18.48
CA GLU A 113 44.72 -13.80 -19.19
C GLU A 113 45.49 -15.14 -19.13
N ALA A 114 45.57 -15.76 -17.96
CA ALA A 114 46.33 -16.98 -17.72
C ALA A 114 45.69 -18.21 -18.41
N ARG A 115 44.36 -18.25 -18.52
CA ARG A 115 43.65 -19.39 -19.11
C ARG A 115 44.07 -19.68 -20.56
N GLU A 116 44.33 -18.67 -21.36
CA GLU A 116 44.76 -18.86 -22.75
C GLU A 116 46.16 -19.50 -22.82
N GLY A 117 47.07 -19.06 -21.94
CA GLY A 117 48.40 -19.66 -21.81
C GLY A 117 48.36 -21.10 -21.31
N VAL A 118 47.58 -21.37 -20.26
CA VAL A 118 47.40 -22.71 -19.69
C VAL A 118 46.72 -23.65 -20.70
N LYS A 119 45.73 -23.17 -21.45
CA LYS A 119 45.06 -23.95 -22.51
C LYS A 119 46.01 -24.29 -23.66
N ALA A 120 46.91 -23.37 -24.03
CA ALA A 120 47.91 -23.63 -25.06
C ALA A 120 48.98 -24.64 -24.61
N ALA A 121 49.38 -24.60 -23.32
CA ALA A 121 50.31 -25.56 -22.72
C ALA A 121 49.67 -26.93 -22.44
N HIS A 122 48.35 -26.96 -22.24
CA HIS A 122 47.57 -28.14 -21.94
C HIS A 122 46.34 -28.26 -22.86
N PRO A 123 46.54 -28.53 -24.18
CA PRO A 123 45.45 -28.53 -25.16
C PRO A 123 44.42 -29.63 -24.92
N ASP A 124 44.83 -30.75 -24.31
CA ASP A 124 43.97 -31.91 -24.03
C ASP A 124 43.34 -31.86 -22.63
N ALA A 125 43.70 -30.88 -21.79
CA ALA A 125 43.16 -30.75 -20.44
C ALA A 125 41.71 -30.25 -20.46
N SER A 126 40.90 -30.82 -19.58
CA SER A 126 39.52 -30.38 -19.40
C SER A 126 39.46 -28.95 -18.86
N VAL A 127 38.35 -28.25 -19.12
CA VAL A 127 38.13 -26.88 -18.61
C VAL A 127 38.28 -26.80 -17.09
N THR A 128 37.91 -27.88 -16.38
CA THR A 128 38.06 -28.00 -14.93
C THR A 128 39.53 -28.07 -14.51
N GLU A 129 40.35 -28.85 -15.21
CA GLU A 129 41.80 -28.96 -14.96
C GLU A 129 42.52 -27.65 -15.29
N ILE A 130 42.17 -27.01 -16.40
CA ILE A 130 42.69 -25.69 -16.78
C ILE A 130 42.40 -24.65 -15.68
N MET A 131 41.17 -24.61 -15.14
CA MET A 131 40.83 -23.69 -14.05
C MET A 131 41.61 -24.00 -12.76
N GLY A 132 41.85 -25.28 -12.47
CA GLY A 132 42.68 -25.72 -11.35
C GLY A 132 44.14 -25.28 -11.47
N LEU A 133 44.72 -25.40 -12.66
CA LEU A 133 46.09 -24.94 -12.96
C LEU A 133 46.21 -23.42 -12.84
N VAL A 134 45.26 -22.67 -13.39
CA VAL A 134 45.20 -21.20 -13.23
C VAL A 134 45.08 -20.78 -11.76
N ALA A 135 44.30 -21.50 -10.95
CA ALA A 135 44.21 -21.23 -9.51
C ALA A 135 45.54 -21.51 -8.78
N ALA A 136 46.28 -22.54 -9.18
CA ALA A 136 47.60 -22.84 -8.65
C ALA A 136 48.63 -21.76 -9.03
N GLU A 137 48.63 -21.30 -10.28
CA GLU A 137 49.47 -20.20 -10.75
C GLU A 137 49.20 -18.90 -9.99
N TRP A 138 47.93 -18.59 -9.72
CA TRP A 138 47.55 -17.43 -8.91
C TRP A 138 48.11 -17.51 -7.49
N LYS A 139 47.99 -18.66 -6.82
CA LYS A 139 48.55 -18.88 -5.48
C LYS A 139 50.08 -18.75 -5.48
N ALA A 140 50.74 -19.29 -6.51
CA ALA A 140 52.18 -19.14 -6.69
C ALA A 140 52.58 -17.67 -6.90
N ALA A 141 51.80 -16.92 -7.69
CA ALA A 141 52.03 -15.49 -7.94
C ALA A 141 51.88 -14.63 -6.67
N GLN A 142 51.01 -15.01 -5.73
CA GLN A 142 50.84 -14.32 -4.44
C GLN A 142 52.06 -14.43 -3.53
N VAL A 143 52.72 -15.59 -3.51
CA VAL A 143 53.91 -15.83 -2.67
C VAL A 143 55.23 -15.52 -3.38
N ALA A 144 55.17 -15.24 -4.69
CA ALA A 144 56.34 -14.93 -5.49
C ALA A 144 57.02 -13.63 -5.01
N THR A 145 58.30 -13.72 -4.70
CA THR A 145 59.08 -12.58 -4.21
C THR A 145 59.65 -11.72 -5.34
N SER A 146 59.65 -12.24 -6.58
CA SER A 146 60.24 -11.58 -7.74
C SER A 146 59.52 -10.28 -8.09
N LYS A 147 60.31 -9.26 -8.48
CA LYS A 147 59.78 -7.94 -8.87
C LYS A 147 58.78 -8.05 -10.04
N LYS A 148 59.02 -8.96 -10.98
CA LYS A 148 58.15 -9.20 -12.14
C LYS A 148 56.80 -9.79 -11.73
N ALA A 149 56.78 -10.79 -10.85
CA ALA A 149 55.53 -11.40 -10.38
C ALA A 149 54.70 -10.44 -9.53
N LYS A 150 55.34 -9.67 -8.64
CA LYS A 150 54.67 -8.61 -7.87
C LYS A 150 54.07 -7.52 -8.75
N ALA A 151 54.79 -7.09 -9.79
CA ALA A 151 54.29 -6.11 -10.75
C ALA A 151 53.08 -6.65 -11.55
N ALA A 152 53.12 -7.91 -11.98
CA ALA A 152 51.99 -8.56 -12.64
C ALA A 152 50.77 -8.66 -11.72
N MET A 153 50.94 -9.04 -10.45
CA MET A 153 49.88 -9.09 -9.45
C MET A 153 49.27 -7.69 -9.21
N ALA A 154 50.12 -6.67 -9.03
CA ALA A 154 49.69 -5.29 -8.83
C ALA A 154 48.87 -4.75 -10.01
N ARG A 155 49.19 -5.15 -11.25
CA ARG A 155 48.38 -4.81 -12.43
C ARG A 155 46.96 -5.36 -12.34
N HIS A 156 46.80 -6.62 -11.94
CA HIS A 156 45.48 -7.25 -11.82
C HIS A 156 44.67 -6.66 -10.67
N VAL A 157 45.33 -6.31 -9.56
CA VAL A 157 44.69 -5.59 -8.43
C VAL A 157 44.24 -4.21 -8.88
N ALA A 158 45.11 -3.43 -9.52
CA ALA A 158 44.76 -2.10 -10.03
C ALA A 158 43.62 -2.15 -11.08
N ALA A 159 43.62 -3.17 -11.94
CA ALA A 159 42.53 -3.38 -12.91
C ALA A 159 41.21 -3.76 -12.21
N ALA A 160 41.23 -4.54 -11.13
CA ALA A 160 40.05 -4.85 -10.34
C ALA A 160 39.50 -3.62 -9.60
N ASP A 161 40.39 -2.76 -9.08
CA ASP A 161 40.00 -1.50 -8.43
C ASP A 161 39.37 -0.53 -9.45
N ALA A 162 39.93 -0.44 -10.66
CA ALA A 162 39.34 0.35 -11.74
C ALA A 162 37.98 -0.21 -12.20
N ASP A 163 37.84 -1.53 -12.26
CA ASP A 163 36.59 -2.21 -12.60
C ASP A 163 35.50 -1.99 -11.54
N LYS A 164 35.90 -1.98 -10.25
CA LYS A 164 35.05 -1.60 -9.13
C LYS A 164 34.60 -0.15 -9.23
N ALA A 165 35.50 0.78 -9.54
CA ALA A 165 35.15 2.18 -9.72
C ALA A 165 34.16 2.38 -10.88
N ARG A 166 34.36 1.68 -12.02
CA ARG A 166 33.38 1.65 -13.12
C ARG A 166 32.02 1.13 -12.65
N TYR A 167 31.99 0.03 -11.92
CA TYR A 167 30.72 -0.51 -11.42
C TYR A 167 30.01 0.45 -10.47
N GLU A 168 30.74 1.13 -9.59
CA GLU A 168 30.17 2.13 -8.69
C GLU A 168 29.55 3.30 -9.48
N THR A 169 30.25 3.85 -10.48
CA THR A 169 29.70 4.93 -11.32
C THR A 169 28.51 4.47 -12.16
N GLU A 170 28.58 3.28 -12.77
CA GLU A 170 27.47 2.70 -13.52
C GLU A 170 26.25 2.43 -12.61
N MET A 171 26.47 1.99 -11.37
CA MET A 171 25.40 1.74 -10.41
C MET A 171 24.73 3.03 -9.94
N GLU A 172 25.49 4.09 -9.68
CA GLU A 172 24.91 5.39 -9.35
C GLU A 172 24.13 5.96 -10.54
N ALA A 173 24.70 5.95 -11.75
CA ALA A 173 23.99 6.37 -12.96
C ALA A 173 22.71 5.54 -13.22
N TRP A 174 22.76 4.23 -12.96
CA TRP A 174 21.59 3.36 -13.09
C TRP A 174 20.51 3.69 -12.04
N LYS A 175 20.90 3.97 -10.79
CA LYS A 175 19.97 4.39 -9.74
C LYS A 175 19.33 5.74 -10.08
N GLU A 176 20.13 6.70 -10.55
CA GLU A 176 19.63 8.01 -10.99
C GLU A 176 18.67 7.88 -12.16
N ALA A 177 19.01 7.08 -13.18
CA ALA A 177 18.12 6.81 -14.30
C ALA A 177 16.81 6.17 -13.84
N LYS A 178 16.85 5.23 -12.90
CA LYS A 178 15.64 4.61 -12.33
C LYS A 178 14.83 5.56 -11.46
N ALA A 179 15.48 6.46 -10.73
CA ALA A 179 14.80 7.51 -9.99
C ALA A 179 14.11 8.50 -10.95
N ALA A 180 14.79 8.88 -12.04
CA ALA A 180 14.24 9.75 -13.07
C ALA A 180 13.06 9.11 -13.81
N GLU A 181 13.15 7.83 -14.18
CA GLU A 181 12.05 7.06 -14.78
C GLU A 181 10.83 7.03 -13.84
N ALA A 182 11.05 6.76 -12.54
CA ALA A 182 9.98 6.76 -11.55
C ALA A 182 9.38 8.17 -11.34
N ALA A 183 10.20 9.23 -11.35
CA ALA A 183 9.74 10.60 -11.23
C ALA A 183 8.92 11.02 -12.47
N ALA A 184 9.37 10.67 -13.68
CA ALA A 184 8.64 10.92 -14.92
C ALA A 184 7.30 10.19 -14.95
N ALA A 185 7.25 8.94 -14.47
CA ALA A 185 6.00 8.19 -14.35
C ALA A 185 5.02 8.88 -13.38
N LYS A 186 5.50 9.36 -12.22
CA LYS A 186 4.68 10.11 -11.27
C LYS A 186 4.20 11.46 -11.82
N ALA A 187 5.05 12.17 -12.56
CA ALA A 187 4.67 13.42 -13.21
C ALA A 187 3.58 13.18 -14.27
N ALA A 188 3.75 12.15 -15.11
CA ALA A 188 2.75 11.76 -16.10
C ALA A 188 1.42 11.34 -15.44
N GLU A 189 1.46 10.65 -14.29
CA GLU A 189 0.26 10.31 -13.52
C GLU A 189 -0.43 11.56 -12.95
N ALA A 190 0.34 12.50 -12.41
CA ALA A 190 -0.18 13.78 -11.92
C ALA A 190 -0.81 14.62 -13.04
N ASP A 191 -0.16 14.68 -14.22
CA ASP A 191 -0.67 15.35 -15.40
C ASP A 191 -1.96 14.68 -15.92
N ALA A 192 -2.00 13.34 -15.96
CA ALA A 192 -3.20 12.60 -16.32
C ALA A 192 -4.34 12.84 -15.32
N TYR A 193 -4.04 12.90 -14.03
CA TYR A 193 -5.01 13.23 -13.00
C TYR A 193 -5.53 14.67 -13.15
N ALA A 194 -4.64 15.63 -13.37
CA ALA A 194 -5.00 17.03 -13.61
C ALA A 194 -5.84 17.18 -14.89
N ALA A 195 -5.53 16.47 -15.97
CA ALA A 195 -6.35 16.47 -17.18
C ALA A 195 -7.74 15.85 -16.94
N ALA A 196 -7.81 14.73 -16.21
CA ALA A 196 -9.07 14.02 -15.95
C ALA A 196 -9.98 14.71 -14.92
N LYS A 197 -9.40 15.33 -13.89
CA LYS A 197 -10.13 15.88 -12.74
C LYS A 197 -10.06 17.39 -12.64
N GLY A 198 -9.10 18.04 -13.27
CA GLY A 198 -8.92 19.50 -13.28
C GLY A 198 -10.17 20.25 -13.76
N PRO A 199 -10.80 19.89 -14.89
CA PRO A 199 -12.04 20.54 -15.34
C PRO A 199 -13.19 20.39 -14.34
N ALA A 200 -13.33 19.22 -13.71
CA ALA A 200 -14.37 18.97 -12.71
C ALA A 200 -14.12 19.74 -11.40
N LEU A 201 -12.86 19.85 -10.96
CA LEU A 201 -12.43 20.63 -9.81
C LEU A 201 -12.59 22.15 -10.05
N ALA A 202 -12.25 22.64 -11.24
CA ALA A 202 -12.46 24.02 -11.63
C ALA A 202 -13.95 24.36 -11.69
N ALA A 203 -14.77 23.46 -12.26
CA ALA A 203 -16.23 23.61 -12.25
C ALA A 203 -16.81 23.57 -10.83
N TYR A 204 -16.29 22.72 -9.95
CA TYR A 204 -16.66 22.69 -8.53
C TYR A 204 -16.29 23.99 -7.80
N ALA A 205 -15.08 24.51 -8.01
CA ALA A 205 -14.65 25.78 -7.42
C ALA A 205 -15.52 26.96 -7.89
N LYS A 206 -15.92 26.98 -9.17
CA LYS A 206 -16.85 27.97 -9.72
C LYS A 206 -18.27 27.81 -9.19
N ALA A 207 -18.75 26.57 -9.08
CA ALA A 207 -20.04 26.22 -8.50
C ALA A 207 -20.12 26.53 -6.99
N ALA A 208 -19.03 26.42 -6.24
CA ALA A 208 -18.98 26.79 -4.83
C ALA A 208 -19.18 28.31 -4.61
N ALA A 209 -19.01 29.13 -5.65
CA ALA A 209 -19.20 30.57 -5.61
C ALA A 209 -20.61 31.03 -6.08
N ASP A 210 -21.41 30.15 -6.70
CA ASP A 210 -22.74 30.48 -7.25
C ASP A 210 -23.73 29.29 -7.10
N GLU A 211 -24.84 29.50 -6.39
CA GLU A 211 -25.77 28.43 -6.01
C GLU A 211 -26.48 27.77 -7.21
N ALA A 212 -26.67 28.49 -8.32
CA ALA A 212 -27.27 27.95 -9.54
C ALA A 212 -26.28 27.03 -10.28
N ALA A 213 -25.02 27.47 -10.41
CA ALA A 213 -23.93 26.66 -10.96
C ALA A 213 -23.68 25.37 -10.14
N ALA A 214 -23.86 25.41 -8.82
CA ALA A 214 -23.81 24.22 -7.97
C ALA A 214 -24.90 23.19 -8.25
N LYS A 215 -26.13 23.62 -8.56
CA LYS A 215 -27.23 22.71 -8.89
C LYS A 215 -27.00 22.03 -10.24
N GLU A 216 -26.54 22.77 -11.25
CA GLU A 216 -26.23 22.23 -12.58
C GLU A 216 -25.05 21.25 -12.53
N TRP A 217 -23.98 21.59 -11.81
CA TRP A 217 -22.82 20.70 -11.65
C TRP A 217 -23.18 19.39 -10.92
N LYS A 218 -24.01 19.45 -9.86
CA LYS A 218 -24.51 18.27 -9.16
C LYS A 218 -25.39 17.38 -10.06
N ALA A 219 -26.23 17.99 -10.91
CA ALA A 219 -27.06 17.26 -11.86
C ALA A 219 -26.20 16.57 -12.94
N ALA A 220 -25.23 17.28 -13.51
CA ALA A 220 -24.32 16.76 -14.53
C ALA A 220 -23.43 15.62 -13.99
N THR A 221 -22.84 15.79 -12.80
CA THR A 221 -22.01 14.75 -12.16
C THR A 221 -22.81 13.52 -11.75
N LYS A 222 -24.05 13.70 -11.28
CA LYS A 222 -24.98 12.58 -11.00
C LYS A 222 -25.31 11.80 -12.27
N LYS A 223 -25.57 12.49 -13.39
CA LYS A 223 -25.82 11.86 -14.69
C LYS A 223 -24.61 11.06 -15.17
N ALA A 224 -23.42 11.66 -15.17
CA ALA A 224 -22.18 10.99 -15.58
C ALA A 224 -21.86 9.77 -14.69
N ALA A 225 -22.15 9.83 -13.38
CA ALA A 225 -21.96 8.69 -12.47
C ALA A 225 -22.93 7.53 -12.75
N VAL A 226 -24.16 7.83 -13.18
CA VAL A 226 -25.15 6.81 -13.58
C VAL A 226 -24.74 6.15 -14.89
N GLU A 227 -24.30 6.94 -15.88
CA GLU A 227 -23.82 6.44 -17.17
C GLU A 227 -22.58 5.55 -17.00
N ALA A 228 -21.58 5.97 -16.20
CA ALA A 228 -20.40 5.16 -15.91
C ALA A 228 -20.72 3.86 -15.15
N LYS A 229 -21.74 3.86 -14.28
CA LYS A 229 -22.23 2.63 -13.63
C LYS A 229 -22.93 1.70 -14.61
N ALA A 230 -23.72 2.24 -15.53
CA ALA A 230 -24.38 1.47 -16.58
C ALA A 230 -23.36 0.81 -17.52
N GLU A 231 -22.32 1.53 -17.93
CA GLU A 231 -21.23 0.98 -18.76
C GLU A 231 -20.49 -0.17 -18.06
N LYS A 232 -20.12 0.01 -16.78
CA LYS A 232 -19.51 -1.08 -15.99
C LYS A 232 -20.45 -2.27 -15.77
N ALA A 233 -21.75 -2.03 -15.64
CA ALA A 233 -22.72 -3.11 -15.53
C ALA A 233 -22.83 -3.88 -16.85
N ALA A 234 -22.83 -3.19 -17.99
CA ALA A 234 -22.83 -3.80 -19.32
C ALA A 234 -21.55 -4.61 -19.59
N ASP A 235 -20.36 -4.09 -19.27
CA ASP A 235 -19.10 -4.84 -19.40
C ASP A 235 -19.07 -6.10 -18.52
N ARG A 236 -19.57 -6.00 -17.28
CA ARG A 236 -19.71 -7.17 -16.39
C ARG A 236 -20.71 -8.19 -16.93
N ALA A 237 -21.83 -7.74 -17.48
CA ALA A 237 -22.82 -8.62 -18.10
C ALA A 237 -22.23 -9.33 -19.33
N ALA A 238 -21.56 -8.60 -20.23
CA ALA A 238 -20.89 -9.16 -21.40
C ALA A 238 -19.78 -10.17 -21.02
N LYS A 239 -18.99 -9.87 -19.99
CA LYS A 239 -17.99 -10.81 -19.44
C LYS A 239 -18.63 -12.03 -18.80
N ALA A 240 -19.76 -11.87 -18.10
CA ALA A 240 -20.49 -12.99 -17.50
C ALA A 240 -21.09 -13.91 -18.57
N GLU A 241 -21.67 -13.35 -19.63
CA GLU A 241 -22.17 -14.10 -20.77
C GLU A 241 -21.06 -14.86 -21.50
N LYS A 242 -19.94 -14.18 -21.80
CA LYS A 242 -18.75 -14.82 -22.39
C LYS A 242 -18.22 -15.96 -21.50
N LYS A 243 -18.26 -15.81 -20.18
CA LYS A 243 -17.84 -16.85 -19.23
C LYS A 243 -18.86 -18.00 -19.14
N ALA A 244 -20.15 -17.71 -19.31
CA ALA A 244 -21.23 -18.70 -19.29
C ALA A 244 -21.18 -19.60 -20.54
N THR A 245 -20.83 -19.04 -21.70
CA THR A 245 -20.73 -19.77 -22.98
C THR A 245 -19.35 -20.37 -23.23
N ALA A 246 -18.31 -19.96 -22.49
CA ALA A 246 -16.98 -20.53 -22.60
C ALA A 246 -16.92 -21.99 -22.10
N ILE A 247 -16.33 -22.87 -22.91
CA ILE A 247 -16.02 -24.25 -22.53
C ILE A 247 -15.05 -24.22 -21.34
N LYS A 248 -15.48 -24.77 -20.19
CA LYS A 248 -14.65 -24.83 -18.98
C LYS A 248 -13.46 -25.76 -19.20
N ARG A 249 -12.26 -25.26 -18.91
CA ARG A 249 -10.98 -26.00 -18.97
C ARG A 249 -11.04 -27.30 -18.16
N PRO A 250 -10.25 -28.32 -18.54
CA PRO A 250 -10.28 -29.58 -17.81
C PRO A 250 -9.62 -29.44 -16.44
N GLN A 251 -10.21 -30.08 -15.44
CA GLN A 251 -9.71 -30.18 -14.08
C GLN A 251 -8.63 -31.25 -13.98
N SER A 252 -7.58 -30.98 -13.22
CA SER A 252 -6.52 -31.96 -12.95
C SER A 252 -6.94 -32.97 -11.89
N ALA A 253 -6.22 -34.09 -11.79
CA ALA A 253 -6.46 -35.12 -10.78
C ALA A 253 -6.44 -34.54 -9.36
N TYR A 254 -5.54 -33.59 -9.11
CA TYR A 254 -5.48 -32.87 -7.84
C TYR A 254 -6.73 -32.03 -7.55
N MET A 255 -7.38 -31.44 -8.56
CA MET A 255 -8.60 -30.65 -8.35
C MET A 255 -9.80 -31.54 -8.01
N PHE A 256 -9.89 -32.73 -8.62
CA PHE A 256 -10.87 -33.75 -8.22
C PHE A 256 -10.60 -34.26 -6.81
N TYR A 257 -9.33 -34.47 -6.45
CA TYR A 257 -8.95 -34.84 -5.09
C TYR A 257 -9.34 -33.78 -4.07
N CYS A 258 -9.05 -32.50 -4.37
CA CYS A 258 -9.49 -31.38 -3.57
C CYS A 258 -11.00 -31.37 -3.42
N ALA A 259 -11.76 -31.54 -4.50
CA ALA A 259 -13.22 -31.52 -4.44
C ALA A 259 -13.79 -32.63 -3.54
N ALA A 260 -13.24 -33.84 -3.62
CA ALA A 260 -13.70 -34.98 -2.82
C ALA A 260 -13.34 -34.87 -1.32
N HIS A 261 -12.20 -34.25 -1.00
CA HIS A 261 -11.66 -34.25 0.37
C HIS A 261 -11.78 -32.91 1.09
N ARG A 262 -12.15 -31.82 0.40
CA ARG A 262 -12.19 -30.47 0.98
C ARG A 262 -13.14 -30.35 2.17
N GLU A 263 -14.33 -30.91 2.09
CA GLU A 263 -15.30 -30.81 3.18
C GLU A 263 -14.85 -31.62 4.40
N ALA A 264 -14.24 -32.79 4.20
CA ALA A 264 -13.64 -33.57 5.28
C ALA A 264 -12.49 -32.81 5.97
N VAL A 265 -11.55 -32.26 5.18
CA VAL A 265 -10.43 -31.46 5.72
C VAL A 265 -10.94 -30.18 6.42
N LYS A 266 -11.99 -29.56 5.90
CA LYS A 266 -12.61 -28.39 6.53
C LYS A 266 -13.31 -28.75 7.85
N ALA A 267 -13.95 -29.90 7.93
CA ALA A 267 -14.54 -30.39 9.18
C ALA A 267 -13.47 -30.66 10.25
N GLU A 268 -12.35 -31.26 9.86
CA GLU A 268 -11.21 -31.53 10.77
C GLU A 268 -10.52 -30.25 11.27
N LEU A 269 -10.32 -29.26 10.40
CA LEU A 269 -9.69 -27.99 10.76
C LEU A 269 -10.66 -27.01 11.46
N GLY A 270 -11.95 -27.33 11.45
CA GLY A 270 -13.03 -26.51 11.97
C GLY A 270 -13.62 -25.57 10.91
N ALA A 271 -14.93 -25.30 11.01
CA ALA A 271 -15.68 -24.48 10.05
C ALA A 271 -15.16 -23.04 9.91
N ALA A 272 -14.45 -22.52 10.92
CA ALA A 272 -13.81 -21.21 10.92
C ALA A 272 -12.40 -21.20 10.32
N ALA A 273 -11.85 -22.35 9.93
CA ALA A 273 -10.51 -22.43 9.33
C ALA A 273 -10.47 -21.66 8.00
N PRO A 274 -9.40 -20.86 7.76
CA PRO A 274 -9.26 -20.16 6.51
C PRO A 274 -9.08 -21.16 5.36
N VAL A 275 -9.67 -20.86 4.19
CA VAL A 275 -9.59 -21.72 3.00
C VAL A 275 -8.14 -22.04 2.62
N THR A 276 -7.21 -21.12 2.89
CA THR A 276 -5.78 -21.32 2.66
C THR A 276 -5.19 -22.45 3.50
N ALA A 277 -5.64 -22.64 4.75
CA ALA A 277 -5.22 -23.75 5.59
C ALA A 277 -5.78 -25.08 5.06
N VAL A 278 -7.06 -25.10 4.66
CA VAL A 278 -7.70 -26.28 4.06
C VAL A 278 -6.97 -26.72 2.79
N VAL A 279 -6.64 -25.79 1.89
CA VAL A 279 -5.92 -26.08 0.64
C VAL A 279 -4.47 -26.53 0.91
N SER A 280 -3.80 -25.94 1.89
CA SER A 280 -2.43 -26.35 2.25
C SER A 280 -2.40 -27.78 2.80
N GLU A 281 -3.39 -28.15 3.60
CA GLU A 281 -3.53 -29.50 4.13
C GLU A 281 -3.89 -30.51 3.04
N LEU A 282 -4.79 -30.16 2.11
CA LEU A 282 -5.09 -30.98 0.93
C LEU A 282 -3.84 -31.22 0.05
N ALA A 283 -3.02 -30.18 -0.16
CA ALA A 283 -1.77 -30.31 -0.91
C ALA A 283 -0.77 -31.25 -0.21
N ARG A 284 -0.66 -31.13 1.12
CA ARG A 284 0.17 -32.02 1.94
C ARG A 284 -0.28 -33.47 1.82
N ARG A 285 -1.60 -33.71 1.96
CA ARG A 285 -2.17 -35.06 1.84
C ARG A 285 -1.94 -35.63 0.44
N TRP A 286 -2.26 -34.87 -0.62
CA TRP A 286 -2.05 -35.29 -2.01
C TRP A 286 -0.63 -35.78 -2.29
N LYS A 287 0.39 -35.11 -1.74
CA LYS A 287 1.80 -35.51 -1.89
C LYS A 287 2.10 -36.89 -1.31
N GLY A 288 1.38 -37.32 -0.28
CA GLY A 288 1.50 -38.62 0.38
C GLY A 288 0.49 -39.69 -0.08
N VAL A 289 -0.46 -39.35 -0.96
CA VAL A 289 -1.43 -40.33 -1.51
C VAL A 289 -0.69 -41.37 -2.36
N SER A 290 -0.99 -42.65 -2.16
CA SER A 290 -0.45 -43.76 -2.95
C SER A 290 -0.94 -43.70 -4.41
N ASP A 291 -0.24 -44.35 -5.34
CA ASP A 291 -0.68 -44.37 -6.74
C ASP A 291 -2.04 -45.07 -6.92
N ALA A 292 -2.36 -46.05 -6.06
CA ALA A 292 -3.67 -46.70 -6.04
C ALA A 292 -4.80 -45.74 -5.66
N ASP A 293 -4.59 -44.92 -4.64
CA ASP A 293 -5.58 -43.94 -4.16
C ASP A 293 -5.64 -42.68 -5.07
N ARG A 294 -4.57 -42.39 -5.81
CA ARG A 294 -4.56 -41.35 -6.87
C ARG A 294 -5.30 -41.80 -8.12
N SER A 295 -5.30 -43.10 -8.43
CA SER A 295 -5.91 -43.69 -9.63
C SER A 295 -7.34 -43.17 -9.95
N PRO A 296 -8.32 -43.19 -9.02
CA PRO A 296 -9.67 -42.70 -9.33
C PRO A 296 -9.70 -41.21 -9.71
N HIS A 297 -8.84 -40.40 -9.10
CA HIS A 297 -8.74 -38.97 -9.38
C HIS A 297 -8.06 -38.69 -10.73
N VAL A 298 -7.07 -39.52 -11.10
CA VAL A 298 -6.42 -39.48 -12.41
C VAL A 298 -7.40 -39.89 -13.52
N ALA A 299 -8.18 -40.94 -13.31
CA ALA A 299 -9.23 -41.36 -14.25
C ALA A 299 -10.29 -40.26 -14.44
N ALA A 300 -10.73 -39.61 -13.37
CA ALA A 300 -11.67 -38.49 -13.44
C ALA A 300 -11.09 -37.28 -14.23
N ALA A 301 -9.80 -37.01 -14.08
CA ALA A 301 -9.12 -35.95 -14.81
C ALA A 301 -9.00 -36.24 -16.32
N GLU A 302 -8.68 -37.48 -16.69
CA GLU A 302 -8.65 -37.88 -18.10
C GLU A 302 -10.05 -37.86 -18.72
N ALA A 303 -11.09 -38.27 -17.99
CA ALA A 303 -12.47 -38.14 -18.45
C ALA A 303 -12.89 -36.68 -18.67
N ASP A 304 -12.53 -35.77 -17.76
CA ASP A 304 -12.85 -34.34 -17.91
C ASP A 304 -12.04 -33.66 -19.03
N LYS A 305 -10.82 -34.12 -19.27
CA LYS A 305 -10.01 -33.76 -20.43
C LYS A 305 -10.67 -34.21 -21.73
N ALA A 306 -11.18 -35.45 -21.79
CA ALA A 306 -11.92 -35.94 -22.94
C ALA A 306 -13.19 -35.12 -23.20
N ARG A 307 -13.98 -34.80 -22.15
CA ARG A 307 -15.13 -33.88 -22.26
C ARG A 307 -14.71 -32.53 -22.86
N TYR A 308 -13.62 -31.95 -22.37
CA TYR A 308 -13.14 -30.65 -22.85
C TYR A 308 -12.76 -30.67 -24.34
N GLU A 309 -12.00 -31.68 -24.77
CA GLU A 309 -11.60 -31.82 -26.17
C GLU A 309 -12.80 -32.11 -27.08
N ALA A 310 -13.75 -32.94 -26.63
CA ALA A 310 -15.01 -33.18 -27.36
C ALA A 310 -15.83 -31.88 -27.52
N ALA A 311 -16.05 -31.14 -26.42
CA ALA A 311 -16.77 -29.87 -26.46
C ALA A 311 -16.07 -28.83 -27.37
N LYS A 312 -14.73 -28.84 -27.40
CA LYS A 312 -13.94 -27.97 -28.27
C LYS A 312 -14.08 -28.38 -29.74
N ALA A 313 -14.09 -29.67 -30.05
CA ALA A 313 -14.32 -30.19 -31.39
C ALA A 313 -15.73 -29.87 -31.89
N ASP A 314 -16.75 -30.02 -31.04
CA ASP A 314 -18.13 -29.67 -31.35
C ASP A 314 -18.29 -28.17 -31.63
N ALA A 315 -17.66 -27.31 -30.81
CA ALA A 315 -17.65 -25.87 -31.05
C ALA A 315 -16.91 -25.49 -32.34
N ALA A 316 -15.81 -26.17 -32.67
CA ALA A 316 -15.09 -25.96 -33.93
C ALA A 316 -15.93 -26.38 -35.14
N LYS A 317 -16.69 -27.48 -35.02
CA LYS A 317 -17.62 -27.95 -36.06
C LYS A 317 -18.80 -26.99 -36.25
N ALA A 318 -19.38 -26.49 -35.16
CA ALA A 318 -20.48 -25.52 -35.20
C ALA A 318 -20.06 -24.16 -35.80
N ALA A 319 -18.77 -23.79 -35.73
CA ALA A 319 -18.24 -22.59 -36.36
C ALA A 319 -17.88 -22.76 -37.85
N SER A 320 -17.87 -24.00 -38.35
CA SER A 320 -17.52 -24.34 -39.74
C SER A 320 -18.74 -24.70 -40.61
N CYS A 321 -19.94 -24.70 -40.04
CA CYS A 321 -21.22 -24.84 -40.74
C CYS A 321 -21.92 -23.49 -40.81
#